data_AF-A0A4Q2Y352-F1
#
_entry.id   AF-A0A4Q2Y352-F1
#
_cell.length_a   1.000
_cell.length_b   1.000
_cell.length_c   1.000
_cell.angle_alpha   90.00
_cell.angle_beta   90.00
_cell.angle_gamma   90.00
#
_symmetry.space_group_name_H-M   'P 1'
#
loop_
_entity.id
_entity.type
_entity.pdbx_description
1 polymer ?
#
loop_
_entity_poly.entity_id
_entity_poly.type
_entity_poly.pdbx_seq_one_letter_code
_entity_poly.pdbx_strand_id
1 'polypeptide(L)'
;MKTPALWLVTAAAFTAIFVFKVSFVIILAVAALVGLLGGRWFPATEHTKEGTAVGEAAVELPPAPKGSLRRTAAVGAICLALWWLPLLAIGGWLGWSGVHFQEGWFFSKAALVTFGGAYAVLPYVSQMTVDHYGWLTQRQMMAGLGLAETTPGPLIMVLQFVGFAAAWQHPPDGWSPLAAATLGALVTTWVTFVPCFLFVFLGAPHVETLRNRPRISTMMTVMTAAVVGVILNLAVWFTWHSLWPGGGSFDFFAAVVAVASWVAMERFKAGIIPTLAACAGLGILYRLAVGS
;
A
#
# COMPACT_ATOMS: atom_id res chain seq x y z
N MET A 1 -11.30 -15.00 8.75
CA MET A 1 -12.04 -14.26 9.79
C MET A 1 -13.03 -15.20 10.46
N LYS A 2 -12.98 -15.39 11.79
CA LYS A 2 -13.80 -16.40 12.49
C LYS A 2 -14.94 -15.83 13.35
N THR A 3 -15.05 -14.51 13.50
CA THR A 3 -16.07 -13.88 14.36
C THR A 3 -16.96 -12.89 13.60
N PRO A 4 -18.27 -12.84 13.89
CA PRO A 4 -19.21 -11.93 13.23
C PRO A 4 -18.89 -10.46 13.48
N ALA A 5 -18.28 -10.14 14.63
CA ALA A 5 -17.84 -8.79 14.96
C ALA A 5 -16.80 -8.25 13.96
N LEU A 6 -15.88 -9.08 13.46
CA LEU A 6 -14.87 -8.65 12.48
C LEU A 6 -15.51 -8.39 11.10
N TRP A 7 -16.50 -9.19 10.71
CA TRP A 7 -17.28 -8.95 9.49
C TRP A 7 -18.04 -7.63 9.54
N LEU A 8 -18.60 -7.27 10.69
CA LEU A 8 -19.23 -5.96 10.89
C LEU A 8 -18.22 -4.82 10.72
N VAL A 9 -17.01 -4.96 11.28
CA VAL A 9 -15.93 -3.96 11.10
C VAL A 9 -15.55 -3.85 9.61
N THR A 10 -15.39 -4.97 8.92
CA THR A 10 -15.10 -5.00 7.48
C THR A 10 -16.20 -4.30 6.66
N ALA A 11 -17.47 -4.64 6.91
CA ALA A 11 -18.61 -4.03 6.23
C ALA A 11 -18.73 -2.53 6.53
N ALA A 12 -18.51 -2.13 7.79
CA ALA A 12 -18.53 -0.73 8.20
C ALA A 12 -17.39 0.06 7.55
N ALA A 13 -16.17 -0.50 7.51
CA ALA A 13 -15.03 0.12 6.86
C ALA A 13 -15.26 0.28 5.35
N PHE A 14 -15.76 -0.76 4.68
CA PHE A 14 -16.15 -0.70 3.27
C PHE A 14 -17.22 0.37 3.03
N THR A 15 -18.28 0.41 3.83
CA THR A 15 -19.35 1.39 3.68
C THR A 15 -18.85 2.82 3.91
N ALA A 16 -18.01 3.02 4.93
CA ALA A 16 -17.41 4.33 5.25
C ALA A 16 -16.58 4.88 4.08
N ILE A 17 -15.74 4.05 3.46
CA ILE A 17 -14.90 4.51 2.35
C ILE A 17 -15.67 4.61 1.03
N PHE A 18 -16.57 3.67 0.75
CA PHE A 18 -17.26 3.56 -0.54
C PHE A 18 -18.42 4.55 -0.65
N VAL A 19 -19.28 4.62 0.38
CA VAL A 19 -20.49 5.46 0.36
C VAL A 19 -20.17 6.87 0.87
N PHE A 20 -19.50 6.95 2.01
CA PHE A 20 -19.27 8.22 2.70
C PHE A 20 -17.94 8.89 2.33
N LYS A 21 -17.11 8.25 1.50
CA LYS A 21 -15.78 8.74 1.07
C LYS A 21 -14.89 9.12 2.25
N VAL A 22 -15.02 8.41 3.37
CA VAL A 22 -14.20 8.64 4.57
C VAL A 22 -12.76 8.22 4.25
N SER A 23 -11.80 9.06 4.67
CA SER A 23 -10.37 8.78 4.49
C SER A 23 -9.97 7.45 5.15
N PHE A 24 -9.16 6.67 4.44
CA PHE A 24 -8.52 5.45 4.95
C PHE A 24 -7.86 5.65 6.33
N VAL A 25 -7.18 6.78 6.54
CA VAL A 25 -6.48 7.08 7.79
C VAL A 25 -7.46 7.17 8.96
N ILE A 26 -8.63 7.78 8.74
CA ILE A 26 -9.69 7.89 9.76
C ILE A 26 -10.26 6.52 10.06
N ILE A 27 -10.52 5.70 9.03
CA ILE A 27 -11.04 4.34 9.18
C ILE A 27 -10.07 3.50 10.03
N LEU A 28 -8.77 3.56 9.74
CA LEU A 28 -7.76 2.87 10.52
C LEU A 28 -7.63 3.39 11.95
N ALA A 29 -7.68 4.71 12.16
CA ALA A 29 -7.61 5.30 13.49
C ALA A 29 -8.81 4.87 14.35
N VAL A 30 -10.02 4.87 13.78
CA VAL A 30 -11.23 4.38 14.45
C VAL A 30 -11.12 2.87 14.72
N ALA A 31 -10.66 2.07 13.76
CA ALA A 31 -10.45 0.64 13.96
C ALA A 31 -9.43 0.34 15.07
N ALA A 32 -8.35 1.13 15.15
CA ALA A 32 -7.35 1.02 16.19
C ALA A 32 -7.95 1.33 17.58
N LEU A 33 -8.71 2.43 17.70
CA LEU A 33 -9.39 2.80 18.93
C LEU A 33 -10.42 1.74 19.37
N VAL A 34 -11.23 1.26 18.43
CA VAL A 34 -12.22 0.19 18.68
C VAL A 34 -11.53 -1.09 19.14
N GLY A 35 -10.40 -1.47 18.55
CA GLY A 35 -9.66 -2.65 18.97
C GLY A 35 -8.94 -2.48 20.32
N LEU A 36 -8.48 -1.27 20.67
CA LEU A 36 -7.88 -0.97 21.98
C LEU A 36 -8.91 -1.02 23.12
N LEU A 37 -10.12 -0.50 22.88
CA LEU A 37 -11.20 -0.43 23.87
C LEU A 37 -12.06 -1.70 23.89
N GLY A 38 -12.21 -2.35 22.74
CA GLY A 38 -13.09 -3.50 22.52
C GLY A 38 -12.50 -4.86 22.89
N GLY A 39 -11.48 -4.92 23.75
CA GLY A 39 -10.71 -6.12 24.08
C GLY A 39 -11.52 -7.37 24.52
N ARG A 40 -12.79 -7.20 24.90
CA ARG A 40 -13.71 -8.32 25.23
C ARG A 40 -14.55 -8.82 24.05
N TRP A 41 -14.73 -8.01 23.01
CA TRP A 41 -15.65 -8.24 21.90
C TRP A 41 -14.95 -8.88 20.69
N PHE A 42 -13.62 -8.78 20.65
CA PHE A 42 -12.79 -9.35 19.61
C PHE A 42 -11.75 -10.29 20.27
N PRO A 43 -11.96 -11.62 20.24
CA PRO A 43 -10.95 -12.55 20.73
C PRO A 43 -9.68 -12.37 19.91
N ALA A 44 -8.53 -12.24 20.60
CA ALA A 44 -7.24 -12.12 19.95
C ALA A 44 -7.00 -13.36 19.09
N THR A 45 -7.11 -13.22 17.76
CA THR A 45 -6.75 -14.29 16.83
C THR A 45 -5.24 -14.36 16.71
N GLU A 46 -4.67 -15.57 16.81
CA GLU A 46 -3.24 -15.86 16.63
C GLU A 46 -2.66 -15.54 15.22
N HIS A 47 -3.37 -14.78 14.38
CA HIS A 47 -3.02 -14.57 12.98
C HIS A 47 -1.77 -13.72 12.73
N THR A 48 -1.06 -13.27 13.76
CA THR A 48 0.29 -12.68 13.61
C THR A 48 1.40 -13.75 13.54
N LYS A 49 1.10 -14.97 13.08
CA LYS A 49 2.07 -16.06 12.84
C LYS A 49 2.52 -16.17 11.36
N GLU A 50 1.89 -15.47 10.42
CA GLU A 50 2.17 -15.63 8.97
C GLU A 50 3.48 -14.97 8.48
N GLY A 51 4.27 -14.32 9.35
CA GLY A 51 5.57 -13.74 8.99
C GLY A 51 6.78 -14.64 9.26
N THR A 52 6.61 -15.82 9.85
CA THR A 52 7.73 -16.67 10.31
C THR A 52 7.65 -18.10 9.79
N ALA A 53 7.28 -18.28 8.51
CA ALA A 53 7.42 -19.55 7.81
C ALA A 53 8.77 -19.67 7.06
N VAL A 54 9.84 -19.12 7.63
CA VAL A 54 11.21 -19.54 7.32
C VAL A 54 11.59 -20.48 8.47
N GLY A 55 11.84 -21.74 8.14
CA GLY A 55 11.93 -22.86 9.08
C GLY A 55 12.70 -22.54 10.37
N GLU A 56 12.09 -22.92 11.49
CA GLU A 56 12.70 -22.95 12.81
C GLU A 56 13.93 -23.87 12.81
N ALA A 57 15.08 -23.34 12.40
CA ALA A 57 16.27 -23.53 13.20
C ALA A 57 16.15 -22.50 14.33
N ALA A 58 16.00 -22.96 15.56
CA ALA A 58 16.03 -22.11 16.74
C ALA A 58 17.43 -21.46 16.84
N VAL A 59 17.63 -20.36 16.13
CA VAL A 59 18.79 -19.52 16.29
C VAL A 59 18.63 -18.84 17.64
N GLU A 60 19.44 -19.25 18.63
CA GLU A 60 19.57 -18.51 19.88
C GLU A 60 20.04 -17.09 19.55
N LEU A 61 19.10 -16.16 19.54
CA LEU A 61 19.39 -14.77 19.31
C LEU A 61 20.13 -14.21 20.53
N PRO A 62 21.20 -13.41 20.34
CA PRO A 62 21.86 -12.74 21.44
C PRO A 62 20.85 -11.89 22.24
N PRO A 63 21.02 -11.77 23.57
CA PRO A 63 20.10 -11.03 24.41
C PRO A 63 19.94 -9.60 23.90
N ALA A 64 18.69 -9.16 23.73
CA ALA A 64 18.37 -7.85 23.19
C ALA A 64 19.11 -6.76 24.00
N PRO A 65 19.88 -5.87 23.35
CA PRO A 65 20.62 -4.84 24.05
C PRO A 65 19.66 -3.97 24.86
N LYS A 66 19.91 -3.84 26.17
CA LYS A 66 19.08 -3.06 27.09
C LYS A 66 18.93 -1.63 26.56
N GLY A 67 17.69 -1.13 26.55
CA GLY A 67 17.37 0.20 26.04
C GLY A 67 18.06 1.29 26.87
N SER A 68 19.14 1.87 26.33
CA SER A 68 19.71 3.11 26.86
C SER A 68 18.98 4.29 26.23
N LEU A 69 18.53 5.26 27.05
CA LEU A 69 17.92 6.50 26.57
C LEU A 69 18.83 7.23 25.58
N ARG A 70 20.14 7.24 25.82
CA ARG A 70 21.13 7.86 24.93
C ARG A 70 21.19 7.17 23.57
N ARG A 71 21.18 5.84 23.55
CA ARG A 71 21.14 5.06 22.29
C ARG A 71 19.83 5.32 21.55
N THR A 72 18.71 5.32 22.27
CA THR A 72 17.37 5.56 21.70
C THR A 72 17.29 6.95 21.06
N ALA A 73 17.77 7.98 21.77
CA ALA A 73 17.81 9.35 21.26
C ALA A 73 18.76 9.49 20.05
N ALA A 74 19.96 8.88 20.11
CA ALA A 74 20.92 8.92 19.01
C ALA A 74 20.39 8.23 17.74
N VAL A 75 19.86 7.01 17.88
CA VAL A 75 19.24 6.27 16.76
C VAL A 75 18.06 7.03 16.19
N GLY A 76 17.17 7.53 17.07
CA GLY A 76 16.02 8.35 16.67
C GLY A 76 16.45 9.59 15.88
N ALA A 77 17.44 10.34 16.38
CA ALA A 77 17.95 11.53 15.71
C ALA A 77 18.56 11.22 14.34
N ILE A 78 19.40 10.17 14.24
CA ILE A 78 20.03 9.77 12.98
C ILE A 78 18.99 9.34 11.95
N CYS A 79 18.06 8.45 12.33
CA CYS A 79 17.03 7.97 11.42
C CYS A 79 16.06 9.08 11.00
N LEU A 80 15.68 9.99 11.91
CA LEU A 80 14.86 11.15 11.57
C LEU A 80 15.60 12.12 10.64
N ALA A 81 16.90 12.33 10.87
CA ALA A 81 17.72 13.16 9.98
C ALA A 81 17.83 12.52 8.58
N LEU A 82 18.14 11.22 8.49
CA LEU A 82 18.20 10.50 7.22
C LEU A 82 16.87 10.51 6.47
N TRP A 83 15.75 10.47 7.20
CA TRP A 83 14.43 10.53 6.60
C TRP A 83 14.10 11.93 6.09
N TRP A 84 14.19 12.95 6.95
CA TRP A 84 13.66 14.28 6.67
C TRP A 84 14.63 15.19 5.91
N LEU A 85 15.94 15.06 6.13
CA LEU A 85 16.92 15.99 5.55
C LEU A 85 16.90 15.96 4.01
N PRO A 86 16.90 14.81 3.31
CA PRO A 86 16.78 14.78 1.85
C PRO A 86 15.47 15.41 1.36
N LEU A 87 14.36 15.17 2.07
CA LEU A 87 13.06 15.71 1.69
C LEU A 87 12.99 17.24 1.85
N LEU A 88 13.51 17.76 2.96
CA LEU A 88 13.60 19.20 3.21
C LEU A 88 14.56 19.88 2.22
N ALA A 89 15.67 19.22 1.86
CA ALA A 89 16.59 19.71 0.83
C ALA A 89 15.91 19.80 -0.54
N ILE A 90 15.10 18.79 -0.92
CA ILE A 90 14.28 18.82 -2.14
C ILE A 90 13.26 19.95 -2.09
N GLY A 91 12.55 20.13 -0.97
CA GLY A 91 11.60 21.23 -0.79
C GLY A 91 12.26 22.62 -0.90
N GLY A 92 13.48 22.76 -0.38
CA GLY A 92 14.27 23.99 -0.51
C GLY A 92 14.82 24.22 -1.93
N TRP A 93 15.14 23.17 -2.67
CA TRP A 93 15.74 23.27 -4.02
C TRP A 93 14.69 23.39 -5.13
N LEU A 94 13.67 22.54 -5.12
CA LEU A 94 12.65 22.42 -6.17
C LEU A 94 11.32 23.07 -5.78
N GLY A 95 11.20 23.55 -4.54
CA GLY A 95 10.02 24.21 -4.00
C GLY A 95 9.09 23.28 -3.22
N TRP A 96 8.49 23.83 -2.15
CA TRP A 96 7.57 23.12 -1.26
C TRP A 96 6.24 22.72 -1.92
N SER A 97 5.87 23.39 -3.00
CA SER A 97 4.70 23.04 -3.81
C SER A 97 5.02 22.08 -4.96
N GLY A 98 6.29 21.72 -5.16
CA GLY A 98 6.71 20.82 -6.24
C GLY A 98 6.29 19.37 -5.97
N VAL A 99 6.06 18.61 -7.06
CA VAL A 99 5.61 17.20 -6.98
C VAL A 99 6.55 16.34 -6.14
N HIS A 100 7.86 16.55 -6.22
CA HIS A 100 8.87 15.78 -5.47
C HIS A 100 8.77 15.96 -3.95
N PHE A 101 8.49 17.18 -3.49
CA PHE A 101 8.27 17.40 -2.06
C PHE A 101 6.90 16.85 -1.63
N GLN A 102 5.86 17.08 -2.43
CA GLN A 102 4.51 16.62 -2.09
C GLN A 102 4.40 15.10 -2.04
N GLU A 103 4.99 14.38 -3.00
CA GLU A 103 5.02 12.91 -3.00
C GLU A 103 5.81 12.40 -1.81
N GLY A 104 6.99 12.98 -1.53
CA GLY A 104 7.80 12.57 -0.40
C GLY A 104 7.10 12.81 0.93
N TRP A 105 6.39 13.94 1.08
CA TRP A 105 5.54 14.23 2.23
C TRP A 105 4.36 13.24 2.35
N PHE A 106 3.69 12.97 1.24
CA PHE A 106 2.56 12.06 1.19
C PHE A 106 2.98 10.62 1.55
N PHE A 107 3.98 10.07 0.87
CA PHE A 107 4.46 8.71 1.11
C PHE A 107 5.14 8.56 2.48
N SER A 108 5.76 9.62 3.01
CA SER A 108 6.22 9.66 4.41
C SER A 108 5.07 9.46 5.39
N LYS A 109 3.93 10.14 5.19
CA LYS A 109 2.73 9.89 6.01
C LYS A 109 2.19 8.49 5.77
N ALA A 110 2.13 8.03 4.52
CA ALA A 110 1.66 6.70 4.17
C ALA A 110 2.46 5.59 4.89
N ALA A 111 3.78 5.73 4.97
CA ALA A 111 4.66 4.79 5.68
C ALA A 111 4.32 4.69 7.18
N LEU A 112 3.79 5.75 7.80
CA LEU A 112 3.36 5.76 9.21
C LEU A 112 1.98 5.13 9.44
N VAL A 113 1.09 5.22 8.44
CA VAL A 113 -0.32 4.81 8.57
C VAL A 113 -0.64 3.48 7.89
N THR A 114 0.34 2.84 7.25
CA THR A 114 0.12 1.59 6.52
C THR A 114 0.20 0.40 7.47
N PHE A 115 -0.96 -0.22 7.71
CA PHE A 115 -1.09 -1.47 8.44
C PHE A 115 -1.79 -2.49 7.54
N GLY A 116 -1.40 -3.78 7.61
CA GLY A 116 -2.04 -4.84 6.83
C GLY A 116 -1.36 -5.22 5.51
N GLY A 117 -0.10 -4.84 5.32
CA GLY A 117 0.72 -5.24 4.16
C GLY A 117 0.59 -4.31 2.95
N ALA A 118 1.28 -4.65 1.86
CA ALA A 118 1.39 -3.77 0.69
C ALA A 118 0.05 -3.54 -0.04
N TYR A 119 -0.89 -4.48 -0.01
CA TYR A 119 -2.23 -4.27 -0.58
C TYR A 119 -3.07 -3.26 0.21
N ALA A 120 -2.78 -3.09 1.50
CA ALA A 120 -3.54 -2.20 2.37
C ALA A 120 -3.29 -0.71 2.10
N VAL A 121 -2.12 -0.37 1.55
CA VAL A 121 -1.78 1.03 1.24
C VAL A 121 -2.33 1.48 -0.11
N LEU A 122 -2.59 0.55 -1.03
CA LEU A 122 -3.05 0.85 -2.37
C LEU A 122 -4.35 1.66 -2.42
N PRO A 123 -5.38 1.40 -1.60
CA PRO A 123 -6.60 2.21 -1.63
C PRO A 123 -6.33 3.66 -1.24
N TYR A 124 -5.47 3.87 -0.23
CA TYR A 124 -5.07 5.19 0.21
C TYR A 124 -4.25 5.92 -0.86
N VAL A 125 -3.31 5.22 -1.48
CA VAL A 125 -2.49 5.77 -2.57
C VAL A 125 -3.34 6.10 -3.78
N SER A 126 -4.23 5.20 -4.21
CA SER A 126 -5.14 5.46 -5.33
C SER A 126 -6.00 6.69 -5.07
N GLN A 127 -6.64 6.81 -3.90
CA GLN A 127 -7.44 7.99 -3.57
C GLN A 127 -6.60 9.27 -3.59
N MET A 128 -5.40 9.23 -3.01
CA MET A 128 -4.60 10.43 -2.90
C MET A 128 -3.98 10.84 -4.23
N THR A 129 -3.43 9.90 -5.01
CA THR A 129 -2.72 10.24 -6.25
C THR A 129 -3.64 10.44 -7.44
N VAL A 130 -4.81 9.80 -7.46
CA VAL A 130 -5.80 9.96 -8.52
C VAL A 130 -6.82 11.03 -8.18
N ASP A 131 -7.49 10.93 -7.02
CA ASP A 131 -8.65 11.78 -6.72
C ASP A 131 -8.26 13.12 -6.06
N HIS A 132 -7.25 13.12 -5.18
CA HIS A 132 -6.88 14.32 -4.41
C HIS A 132 -5.81 15.18 -5.11
N TYR A 133 -4.66 14.58 -5.44
CA TYR A 133 -3.54 15.28 -6.07
C TYR A 133 -3.67 15.35 -7.59
N GLY A 134 -4.38 14.40 -8.21
CA GLY A 134 -4.53 14.32 -9.66
C GLY A 134 -3.22 14.02 -10.40
N TRP A 135 -2.20 13.47 -9.71
CA TRP A 135 -0.92 13.13 -10.32
C TRP A 135 -1.03 12.00 -11.34
N LEU A 136 -1.95 11.06 -11.13
CA LEU A 136 -2.16 9.93 -12.02
C LEU A 136 -3.62 9.85 -12.45
N THR A 137 -3.83 9.45 -13.70
CA THR A 137 -5.13 8.97 -14.15
C THR A 137 -5.41 7.57 -13.59
N GLN A 138 -6.69 7.21 -13.53
CA GLN A 138 -7.16 5.88 -13.13
C GLN A 138 -6.49 4.76 -13.95
N ARG A 139 -6.34 4.97 -15.26
CA ARG A 139 -5.68 4.03 -16.17
C ARG A 139 -4.19 3.84 -15.85
N GLN A 140 -3.48 4.91 -15.51
CA GLN A 140 -2.07 4.82 -15.11
C GLN A 140 -1.92 4.09 -13.77
N MET A 141 -2.81 4.33 -12.80
CA MET A 141 -2.80 3.61 -11.53
C MET A 141 -3.04 2.10 -11.74
N MET A 142 -4.02 1.74 -12.57
CA MET A 142 -4.29 0.34 -12.94
C MET A 142 -3.11 -0.33 -13.66
N ALA A 143 -2.51 0.37 -14.63
CA ALA A 143 -1.35 -0.13 -15.35
C ALA A 143 -0.15 -0.34 -14.42
N GLY A 144 0.08 0.60 -13.48
CA GLY A 144 1.12 0.48 -12.47
C GLY A 144 0.96 -0.74 -11.56
N LEU A 145 -0.26 -0.99 -11.10
CA LEU A 145 -0.57 -2.19 -10.32
C LEU A 145 -0.33 -3.46 -11.14
N GLY A 146 -0.83 -3.51 -12.39
CA GLY A 146 -0.61 -4.63 -13.29
C GLY A 146 0.88 -4.93 -13.49
N LEU A 147 1.70 -3.90 -13.71
CA LEU A 147 3.15 -4.03 -13.82
C LEU A 147 3.79 -4.55 -12.53
N ALA A 148 3.38 -4.03 -11.37
CA ALA A 148 3.90 -4.48 -10.08
C ALA A 148 3.63 -5.97 -9.80
N GLU A 149 2.46 -6.48 -10.19
CA GLU A 149 2.10 -7.90 -10.06
C GLU A 149 2.89 -8.81 -11.03
N THR A 150 3.39 -8.28 -12.15
CA THR A 150 4.23 -9.05 -13.09
C THR A 150 5.69 -9.17 -12.64
N THR A 151 6.17 -8.23 -11.83
CA THR A 151 7.57 -8.21 -11.40
C THR A 151 7.78 -9.11 -10.18
N PRO A 152 8.76 -10.03 -10.19
CA PRO A 152 9.14 -10.77 -8.99
C PRO A 152 9.79 -9.79 -8.00
N GLY A 153 9.04 -9.40 -6.96
CA GLY A 153 9.53 -8.46 -5.97
C GLY A 153 8.48 -8.07 -4.94
N PRO A 154 8.84 -7.19 -4.00
CA PRO A 154 7.90 -6.68 -3.02
C PRO A 154 6.79 -5.86 -3.72
N LEU A 155 5.51 -6.24 -3.53
CA LEU A 155 4.36 -5.51 -4.10
C LEU A 155 4.40 -3.99 -3.81
N ILE A 156 4.97 -3.61 -2.67
CA ILE A 156 5.14 -2.21 -2.26
C ILE A 156 5.91 -1.36 -3.29
N MET A 157 6.68 -1.98 -4.20
CA MET A 157 7.38 -1.28 -5.28
C MET A 157 6.45 -0.58 -6.27
N VAL A 158 5.15 -0.91 -6.28
CA VAL A 158 4.13 -0.13 -7.00
C VAL A 158 4.14 1.35 -6.58
N LEU A 159 4.51 1.68 -5.34
CA LEU A 159 4.62 3.07 -4.87
C LEU A 159 5.72 3.82 -5.62
N GLN A 160 6.86 3.17 -5.87
CA GLN A 160 7.94 3.73 -6.67
C GLN A 160 7.46 4.09 -8.09
N PHE A 161 6.66 3.20 -8.71
CA PHE A 161 6.04 3.50 -10.01
C PHE A 161 5.10 4.70 -9.92
N VAL A 162 4.30 4.80 -8.86
CA VAL A 162 3.39 5.94 -8.67
C VAL A 162 4.17 7.26 -8.55
N GLY A 163 5.25 7.29 -7.77
CA GLY A 163 6.13 8.45 -7.69
C GLY A 163 6.80 8.80 -9.02
N PHE A 164 7.31 7.77 -9.73
CA PHE A 164 7.84 7.95 -11.09
C PHE A 164 6.82 8.60 -12.02
N ALA A 165 5.60 8.05 -12.07
CA ALA A 165 4.54 8.51 -12.96
C ALA A 165 4.02 9.91 -12.58
N ALA A 166 3.98 10.23 -11.28
CA ALA A 166 3.61 11.55 -10.79
C ALA A 166 4.64 12.61 -11.26
N ALA A 167 5.92 12.37 -11.02
CA ALA A 167 6.98 13.30 -11.42
C ALA A 167 7.23 13.34 -12.94
N TRP A 168 6.92 12.26 -13.67
CA TRP A 168 6.92 12.26 -15.14
C TRP A 168 5.87 13.21 -15.72
N GLN A 169 4.69 13.28 -15.10
CA GLN A 169 3.57 14.11 -15.57
C GLN A 169 3.69 15.57 -15.13
N HIS A 170 4.40 15.82 -14.04
CA HIS A 170 4.61 17.15 -13.47
C HIS A 170 6.09 17.49 -13.34
N PRO A 171 6.87 17.50 -14.44
CA PRO A 171 8.28 17.84 -14.37
C PRO A 171 8.45 19.32 -13.99
N PRO A 172 9.46 19.66 -13.15
CA PRO A 172 9.84 21.04 -12.91
C PRO A 172 10.26 21.75 -14.21
N ASP A 173 10.10 23.07 -14.25
CA ASP A 173 10.47 23.86 -15.43
C ASP A 173 11.95 23.64 -15.81
N GLY A 174 12.20 23.33 -17.08
CA GLY A 174 13.55 23.09 -17.61
C GLY A 174 14.14 21.70 -17.32
N TRP A 175 13.42 20.81 -16.63
CA TRP A 175 13.87 19.42 -16.42
C TRP A 175 13.37 18.49 -17.51
N SER A 176 14.17 17.47 -17.85
CA SER A 176 13.66 16.38 -18.69
C SER A 176 12.66 15.53 -17.90
N PRO A 177 11.57 15.05 -18.53
CA PRO A 177 10.59 14.19 -17.86
C PRO A 177 11.23 12.96 -17.21
N LEU A 178 12.24 12.37 -17.85
CA LEU A 178 12.95 11.22 -17.32
C LEU A 178 13.76 11.56 -16.05
N ALA A 179 14.43 12.72 -16.01
CA ALA A 179 15.17 13.14 -14.82
C ALA A 179 14.21 13.40 -13.65
N ALA A 180 13.11 14.10 -13.91
CA ALA A 180 12.07 14.35 -12.91
C ALA A 180 11.48 13.03 -12.38
N ALA A 181 11.13 12.12 -13.26
CA ALA A 181 10.56 10.82 -12.90
C ALA A 181 11.54 9.92 -12.14
N THR A 182 12.82 9.92 -12.52
CA THR A 182 13.87 9.18 -11.81
C THR A 182 14.04 9.70 -10.39
N LEU A 183 14.08 11.03 -10.23
CA LEU A 183 14.14 11.63 -8.91
C LEU A 183 12.89 11.26 -8.08
N GLY A 184 11.70 11.31 -8.67
CA GLY A 184 10.48 11.01 -7.93
C GLY A 184 10.34 9.53 -7.51
N ALA A 185 10.83 8.62 -8.36
CA ALA A 185 11.00 7.21 -7.99
C ALA A 185 11.95 7.05 -6.79
N LEU A 186 13.12 7.71 -6.82
CA LEU A 186 14.10 7.64 -5.74
C LEU A 186 13.56 8.21 -4.43
N VAL A 187 12.89 9.37 -4.48
CA VAL A 187 12.26 10.01 -3.33
C VAL A 187 11.22 9.08 -2.72
N THR A 188 10.33 8.55 -3.55
CA THR A 188 9.25 7.67 -3.09
C THR A 188 9.79 6.40 -2.44
N THR A 189 10.80 5.76 -3.04
CA THR A 189 11.45 4.58 -2.45
C THR A 189 12.15 4.93 -1.14
N TRP A 190 12.85 6.06 -1.08
CA TRP A 190 13.52 6.52 0.14
C TRP A 190 12.53 6.68 1.29
N VAL A 191 11.46 7.46 1.10
CA VAL A 191 10.50 7.72 2.17
C VAL A 191 9.59 6.54 2.49
N THR A 192 9.51 5.54 1.60
CA THR A 192 8.77 4.29 1.85
C THR A 192 9.57 3.35 2.77
N PHE A 193 10.89 3.24 2.58
CA PHE A 193 11.72 2.27 3.30
C PHE A 193 12.48 2.84 4.50
N VAL A 194 12.90 4.10 4.48
CA VAL A 194 13.69 4.70 5.57
C VAL A 194 12.95 4.73 6.91
N PRO A 195 11.64 5.06 6.97
CA PRO A 195 10.90 5.04 8.24
C PRO A 195 10.87 3.66 8.90
N CYS A 196 10.92 2.58 8.11
CA CYS A 196 10.94 1.21 8.62
C CYS A 196 12.15 0.98 9.53
N PHE A 197 13.33 1.50 9.15
CA PHE A 197 14.56 1.34 9.95
C PHE A 197 14.47 2.05 11.30
N LEU A 198 13.81 3.21 11.35
CA LEU A 198 13.51 3.90 12.61
C LEU A 198 12.71 2.96 13.53
N PHE A 199 11.61 2.38 13.03
CA PHE A 199 10.76 1.49 13.82
C PHE A 199 11.46 0.19 14.20
N VAL A 200 12.26 -0.39 13.31
CA VAL A 200 13.01 -1.61 13.60
C VAL A 200 14.06 -1.34 14.68
N PHE A 201 14.88 -0.30 14.55
CA PHE A 201 15.95 -0.04 15.50
C PHE A 201 15.45 0.44 16.87
N LEU A 202 14.37 1.21 16.92
CA LEU A 202 13.75 1.65 18.18
C LEU A 202 12.84 0.58 18.79
N GLY A 203 12.13 -0.17 17.95
CA GLY A 203 11.13 -1.15 18.35
C GLY A 203 11.73 -2.50 18.75
N ALA A 204 12.84 -2.94 18.13
CA ALA A 204 13.43 -4.26 18.36
C ALA A 204 13.57 -4.65 19.86
N PRO A 205 14.03 -3.77 20.77
CA PRO A 205 14.13 -4.12 22.20
C PRO A 205 12.78 -4.32 22.92
N HIS A 206 11.67 -3.88 22.33
CA HIS A 206 10.34 -3.83 22.95
C HIS A 206 9.29 -4.68 22.21
N VAL A 207 9.59 -5.19 21.02
CA VAL A 207 8.64 -5.93 20.15
C VAL A 207 8.00 -7.11 20.88
N GLU A 208 8.79 -7.89 21.61
CA GLU A 208 8.31 -9.09 22.30
C GLU A 208 7.34 -8.75 23.45
N THR A 209 7.65 -7.72 24.23
CA THR A 209 6.78 -7.21 25.31
C THR A 209 5.49 -6.59 24.77
N LEU A 210 5.56 -5.88 23.64
CA LEU A 210 4.39 -5.27 23.00
C LEU A 210 3.46 -6.33 22.40
N ARG A 211 4.02 -7.37 21.78
CA ARG A 211 3.25 -8.48 21.17
C ARG A 211 2.49 -9.29 22.23
N ASN A 212 3.05 -9.44 23.42
CA ASN A 212 2.43 -10.17 24.52
C ASN A 212 1.29 -9.40 25.21
N ARG A 213 0.99 -8.14 24.82
CA ARG A 213 -0.14 -7.38 25.37
C ARG A 213 -1.43 -7.67 24.61
N PRO A 214 -2.47 -8.24 25.26
CA PRO A 214 -3.72 -8.62 24.59
C PRO A 214 -4.39 -7.47 23.84
N ARG A 215 -4.39 -6.25 24.43
CA ARG A 215 -4.99 -5.05 23.81
C ARG A 215 -4.34 -4.67 22.47
N ILE A 216 -3.03 -4.85 22.33
CA ILE A 216 -2.31 -4.54 21.08
C ILE A 216 -2.64 -5.59 20.01
N SER A 217 -2.72 -6.86 20.40
CA SER A 217 -3.13 -7.94 19.51
C SER A 217 -4.56 -7.76 18.99
N THR A 218 -5.49 -7.37 19.87
CA THR A 218 -6.87 -7.04 19.48
C THR A 218 -6.91 -5.84 18.54
N MET A 219 -6.17 -4.76 18.84
CA MET A 219 -6.04 -3.58 17.97
C MET A 219 -5.61 -3.96 16.55
N MET A 220 -4.54 -4.74 16.43
CA MET A 220 -4.04 -5.22 15.14
C MET A 220 -5.08 -6.05 14.39
N THR A 221 -5.80 -6.95 15.09
CA THR A 221 -6.84 -7.79 14.49
C THR A 221 -7.99 -6.96 13.90
N VAL A 222 -8.47 -5.95 14.64
CA VAL A 222 -9.57 -5.08 14.18
C VAL A 222 -9.11 -4.19 13.03
N MET A 223 -7.87 -3.67 13.08
CA MET A 223 -7.28 -2.92 11.96
C MET A 223 -7.17 -3.78 10.69
N THR A 224 -6.71 -5.03 10.80
CA THR A 224 -6.67 -5.96 9.65
C THR A 224 -8.07 -6.21 9.07
N ALA A 225 -9.10 -6.34 9.91
CA ALA A 225 -10.48 -6.49 9.41
C ALA A 225 -10.98 -5.25 8.67
N ALA A 226 -10.66 -4.05 9.17
CA ALA A 226 -10.99 -2.80 8.48
C ALA A 226 -10.25 -2.69 7.14
N VAL A 227 -8.97 -3.05 7.09
CA VAL A 227 -8.15 -3.08 5.87
C VAL A 227 -8.78 -3.95 4.79
N VAL A 228 -9.31 -5.13 5.13
CA VAL A 228 -10.01 -5.99 4.16
C VAL A 228 -11.20 -5.29 3.53
N GLY A 229 -11.97 -4.51 4.31
CA GLY A 229 -13.08 -3.71 3.79
C GLY A 229 -12.63 -2.60 2.85
N VAL A 230 -11.49 -1.96 3.16
CA VAL A 230 -10.88 -0.93 2.31
C VAL A 230 -10.31 -1.53 1.02
N ILE A 231 -9.69 -2.71 1.08
CA ILE A 231 -9.22 -3.44 -0.11
C ILE A 231 -10.41 -3.81 -1.01
N LEU A 232 -11.54 -4.23 -0.43
CA LEU A 232 -12.76 -4.49 -1.20
C LEU A 232 -13.25 -3.25 -1.95
N ASN A 233 -13.20 -2.07 -1.33
CA ASN A 233 -13.53 -0.81 -2.01
C ASN A 233 -12.62 -0.57 -3.23
N LEU A 234 -11.31 -0.78 -3.08
CA LEU A 234 -10.38 -0.64 -4.20
C LEU A 234 -10.67 -1.65 -5.31
N ALA A 235 -10.98 -2.91 -4.97
CA ALA A 235 -11.33 -3.93 -5.96
C ALA A 235 -12.60 -3.55 -6.75
N VAL A 236 -13.63 -3.06 -6.07
CA VAL A 236 -14.86 -2.55 -6.71
C VAL A 236 -14.54 -1.35 -7.59
N TRP A 237 -13.72 -0.42 -7.10
CA TRP A 237 -13.32 0.77 -7.85
C TRP A 237 -12.55 0.41 -9.13
N PHE A 238 -11.58 -0.50 -9.07
CA PHE A 238 -10.86 -0.97 -10.27
C PHE A 238 -11.78 -1.71 -11.22
N THR A 239 -12.64 -2.58 -10.72
CA THR A 239 -13.60 -3.34 -11.55
C THR A 239 -14.52 -2.39 -12.30
N TRP A 240 -15.06 -1.38 -11.62
CA TRP A 240 -15.93 -0.38 -12.24
C TRP A 240 -15.21 0.37 -13.38
N HIS A 241 -14.01 0.88 -13.12
CA HIS A 241 -13.24 1.61 -14.14
C HIS A 241 -12.68 0.72 -15.25
N SER A 242 -12.51 -0.57 -14.99
CA SER A 242 -12.14 -1.56 -15.99
C SER A 242 -13.29 -1.90 -16.93
N LEU A 243 -14.52 -2.02 -16.41
CA LEU A 243 -15.70 -2.43 -17.17
C LEU A 243 -16.42 -1.26 -17.86
N TRP A 244 -16.27 -0.04 -17.33
CA TRP A 244 -16.78 1.20 -17.94
C TRP A 244 -15.65 2.21 -18.15
N PRO A 245 -14.81 2.02 -19.18
CA PRO A 245 -13.70 2.93 -19.45
C PRO A 245 -14.22 4.35 -19.71
N GLY A 246 -13.84 5.31 -18.86
CA GLY A 246 -14.25 6.71 -19.00
C GLY A 246 -15.75 6.98 -18.83
N GLY A 247 -16.51 6.04 -18.23
CA GLY A 247 -17.97 6.16 -18.07
C GLY A 247 -18.78 5.92 -19.35
N GLY A 248 -18.16 5.34 -20.38
CA GLY A 248 -18.77 5.05 -21.68
C GLY A 248 -19.60 3.75 -21.69
N SER A 249 -19.54 3.01 -22.80
CA SER A 249 -20.20 1.71 -22.94
C SER A 249 -19.52 0.62 -22.10
N PHE A 250 -20.28 -0.39 -21.71
CA PHE A 250 -19.76 -1.58 -21.05
C PHE A 250 -18.77 -2.33 -21.95
N ASP A 251 -17.58 -2.62 -21.44
CA ASP A 251 -16.54 -3.38 -22.14
C ASP A 251 -16.73 -4.89 -21.92
N PHE A 252 -17.45 -5.52 -22.85
CA PHE A 252 -17.67 -6.97 -22.85
C PHE A 252 -16.38 -7.76 -22.98
N PHE A 253 -15.38 -7.24 -23.69
CA PHE A 253 -14.10 -7.91 -23.86
C PHE A 253 -13.36 -7.97 -22.52
N ALA A 254 -13.28 -6.84 -21.79
CA ALA A 254 -12.69 -6.80 -20.46
C ALA A 254 -13.39 -7.74 -19.49
N ALA A 255 -14.74 -7.82 -19.53
CA ALA A 255 -15.51 -8.74 -18.68
C ALA A 255 -15.19 -10.21 -18.97
N VAL A 256 -15.14 -10.61 -20.25
CA VAL A 256 -14.82 -11.99 -20.65
C VAL A 256 -13.40 -12.36 -20.25
N VAL A 257 -12.42 -11.47 -20.50
CA VAL A 257 -11.02 -11.71 -20.12
C VAL A 257 -10.87 -11.82 -18.60
N ALA A 258 -11.59 -11.01 -17.82
CA ALA A 258 -11.57 -11.08 -16.36
C ALA A 258 -12.14 -12.40 -15.82
N VAL A 259 -13.26 -12.87 -16.36
CA VAL A 259 -13.85 -14.17 -15.96
C VAL A 259 -12.95 -15.32 -16.40
N ALA A 260 -12.41 -15.27 -17.62
CA ALA A 260 -11.52 -16.31 -18.14
C ALA A 260 -10.22 -16.39 -17.32
N SER A 261 -9.62 -15.26 -16.94
CA SER A 261 -8.42 -15.23 -16.11
C SER A 261 -8.68 -15.73 -14.70
N TRP A 262 -9.81 -15.33 -14.09
CA TRP A 262 -10.25 -15.87 -12.80
C TRP A 262 -10.38 -17.39 -12.84
N VAL A 263 -11.05 -17.94 -13.86
CA VAL A 263 -11.20 -19.39 -14.03
C VAL A 263 -9.84 -20.06 -14.28
N ALA A 264 -8.96 -19.46 -15.09
CA ALA A 264 -7.61 -19.98 -15.32
C ALA A 264 -6.79 -20.08 -14.02
N MET A 265 -6.88 -19.07 -13.16
CA MET A 265 -6.15 -19.05 -11.89
C MET A 265 -6.76 -20.00 -10.85
N GLU A 266 -8.07 -19.97 -10.65
CA GLU A 266 -8.74 -20.78 -9.62
C GLU A 266 -8.83 -22.26 -10.01
N ARG A 267 -9.27 -22.56 -11.24
CA ARG A 267 -9.53 -23.95 -11.67
C ARG A 267 -8.28 -24.63 -12.19
N PHE A 268 -7.47 -23.93 -12.97
CA PHE A 268 -6.30 -24.50 -13.62
C PHE A 268 -4.98 -24.19 -12.89
N LYS A 269 -5.03 -23.41 -11.80
CA LYS A 269 -3.86 -23.00 -11.02
C LYS A 269 -2.76 -22.39 -11.91
N ALA A 270 -3.17 -21.72 -12.98
CA ALA A 270 -2.25 -21.04 -13.88
C ALA A 270 -1.50 -19.96 -13.10
N GLY A 271 -0.19 -19.86 -13.33
CA GLY A 271 0.62 -18.81 -12.69
C GLY A 271 0.12 -17.41 -13.06
N ILE A 272 0.36 -16.44 -12.18
CA ILE A 272 0.00 -15.03 -12.41
C ILE A 272 0.66 -14.49 -13.69
N ILE A 273 1.96 -14.74 -13.85
CA ILE A 273 2.75 -14.26 -14.99
C ILE A 273 2.20 -14.77 -16.35
N PRO A 274 2.00 -16.08 -16.59
CA PRO A 274 1.45 -16.55 -17.86
C PRO A 274 0.01 -16.09 -18.09
N THR A 275 -0.79 -15.96 -17.03
CA THR A 275 -2.17 -15.45 -17.13
C THR A 275 -2.18 -13.99 -17.57
N LEU A 276 -1.33 -13.14 -16.98
CA LEU A 276 -1.15 -11.74 -17.35
C LEU A 276 -0.62 -11.61 -18.78
N ALA A 277 0.37 -12.41 -19.17
CA ALA A 277 0.90 -12.41 -20.54
C ALA A 277 -0.17 -12.78 -21.57
N ALA A 278 -1.00 -13.78 -21.29
CA ALA A 278 -2.12 -14.16 -22.15
C ALA A 278 -3.18 -13.04 -22.25
N CYS A 279 -3.54 -12.44 -21.12
CA CYS A 279 -4.50 -11.32 -21.11
C CYS A 279 -3.96 -10.10 -21.89
N ALA A 280 -2.67 -9.77 -21.72
CA ALA A 280 -2.02 -8.69 -22.44
C ALA A 280 -1.97 -8.98 -23.96
N GLY A 281 -1.61 -10.21 -24.34
CA GLY A 281 -1.60 -10.64 -25.74
C GLY A 281 -3.00 -10.58 -26.38
N LEU A 282 -4.02 -11.09 -25.70
CA LEU A 282 -5.41 -10.99 -26.14
C LEU A 282 -5.86 -9.54 -26.26
N GLY A 283 -5.49 -8.68 -25.31
CA GLY A 283 -5.82 -7.25 -25.34
C GLY A 283 -5.18 -6.52 -26.52
N ILE A 284 -3.92 -6.84 -26.86
CA ILE A 284 -3.24 -6.30 -28.04
C ILE A 284 -3.94 -6.77 -29.32
N LEU A 285 -4.20 -8.08 -29.44
CA LEU A 285 -4.88 -8.65 -30.61
C LEU A 285 -6.27 -8.04 -30.81
N TYR A 286 -7.04 -7.87 -29.74
CA TYR A 286 -8.35 -7.24 -29.78
C TYR A 286 -8.26 -5.77 -30.21
N ARG A 287 -7.31 -5.01 -29.67
CA ARG A 287 -7.07 -3.62 -30.10
C ARG A 287 -6.68 -3.51 -31.57
N LEU A 288 -5.90 -4.46 -32.10
CA LEU A 288 -5.54 -4.48 -33.51
C LEU A 288 -6.71 -4.88 -34.41
N ALA A 289 -7.60 -5.76 -33.95
CA ALA A 289 -8.76 -6.23 -34.71
C ALA A 289 -9.94 -5.24 -34.72
N VAL A 290 -10.13 -4.47 -33.64
CA VAL A 290 -11.22 -3.48 -33.51
C VAL A 290 -10.74 -2.06 -33.78
N GLY A 291 -9.42 -1.81 -33.70
CA GLY A 291 -8.79 -0.51 -33.89
C GLY A 291 -8.37 -0.18 -35.33
N SER A 292 -8.95 -0.86 -36.34
CA SER A 292 -8.89 -0.48 -37.76
C SER A 292 -10.25 0.00 -38.25
#